data_AF-A0A3D4UYF3-F1
#
_entry.id   AF-A0A3D4UYF3-F1
#
_cell.length_a   1.000
_cell.length_b   1.000
_cell.length_c   1.000
_cell.angle_alpha   90.00
_cell.angle_beta   90.00
_cell.angle_gamma   90.00
#
_symmetry.space_group_name_H-M   'P 1'
#
loop_
_entity.id
_entity.type
_entity.pdbx_description
1 polymer ?
#
loop_
_entity_poly.entity_id
_entity_poly.type
_entity_poly.pdbx_seq_one_letter_code
_entity_poly.pdbx_strand_id
1 'polypeptide(L)'
;MLIIFWNKFYFQLGIPIFKYSVKCNPSTFRVTEERLNRIDNDRTLAKIGFKKYSIDVFMFVESYLQKSKSVRGGYTLLMRGMLYIDDEDSQVTVYGLLNTYPIFFLALSGFYASLEQSFVISFFLPVLVFEIIIYFVQLKRYKSIARRVALIIDEAGS
;
A
#
# COMPACT_ATOMS: atom_id res chain seq x y z
N MET A 1 -8.12 8.37 -15.50
CA MET A 1 -7.67 8.73 -14.12
C MET A 1 -6.93 7.55 -13.44
N LEU A 2 -6.08 6.81 -14.16
CA LEU A 2 -5.30 5.66 -13.65
C LEU A 2 -3.78 5.93 -13.60
N ILE A 3 -3.30 6.96 -14.33
CA ILE A 3 -1.87 7.24 -14.53
C ILE A 3 -1.20 7.81 -13.26
N ILE A 4 -1.94 8.56 -12.43
CA ILE A 4 -1.37 9.25 -11.25
C ILE A 4 -0.99 8.25 -10.13
N PHE A 5 -1.69 7.13 -10.01
CA PHE A 5 -1.44 6.15 -8.94
C PHE A 5 -0.15 5.35 -9.12
N TRP A 6 0.33 5.25 -10.35
CA TRP A 6 1.51 4.46 -10.73
C TRP A 6 2.73 5.33 -11.00
N ASN A 7 2.81 6.50 -10.36
CA ASN A 7 3.93 7.41 -10.54
C ASN A 7 5.23 6.79 -10.03
N LYS A 8 6.10 6.34 -10.94
CA LYS A 8 7.39 5.72 -10.62
C LYS A 8 8.27 6.58 -9.71
N PHE A 9 8.27 7.90 -9.88
CA PHE A 9 9.05 8.81 -9.02
C PHE A 9 8.64 8.70 -7.56
N TYR A 10 7.33 8.57 -7.29
CA TYR A 10 6.85 8.38 -5.93
C TYR A 10 7.28 7.02 -5.36
N PHE A 11 7.32 5.95 -6.15
CA PHE A 11 7.78 4.64 -5.67
C PHE A 11 9.31 4.59 -5.49
N GLN A 12 10.04 5.40 -6.23
CA GLN A 12 11.50 5.53 -6.12
C GLN A 12 11.92 6.40 -4.92
N LEU A 13 11.22 7.51 -4.67
CA LEU A 13 11.55 8.49 -3.62
C LEU A 13 10.63 8.38 -2.39
N GLY A 14 9.66 7.49 -2.42
CA GLY A 14 8.67 7.33 -1.37
C GLY A 14 9.34 6.94 -0.06
N ILE A 15 8.85 7.51 1.04
CA ILE A 15 9.40 7.22 2.37
C ILE A 15 8.87 5.85 2.82
N PRO A 16 9.73 4.84 3.04
CA PRO A 16 9.29 3.57 3.58
C PRO A 16 8.95 3.75 5.06
N ILE A 17 7.70 3.47 5.42
CA ILE A 17 7.21 3.53 6.81
C ILE A 17 7.05 2.14 7.42
N PHE A 18 7.03 1.11 6.59
CA PHE A 18 6.94 -0.27 7.02
C PHE A 18 7.86 -1.16 6.19
N LYS A 19 8.48 -2.13 6.84
CA LYS A 19 9.16 -3.27 6.21
C LYS A 19 8.66 -4.55 6.85
N TYR A 20 8.30 -5.53 6.05
CA TYR A 20 7.96 -6.86 6.53
C TYR A 20 8.43 -7.91 5.53
N SER A 21 9.16 -8.90 6.04
CA SER A 21 9.74 -9.98 5.25
C SER A 21 9.14 -11.31 5.68
N VAL A 22 8.88 -12.20 4.72
CA VAL A 22 8.37 -13.55 4.92
C VAL A 22 9.25 -14.49 4.10
N LYS A 23 9.75 -15.55 4.73
CA LYS A 23 10.49 -16.60 4.03
C LYS A 23 9.53 -17.36 3.11
N CYS A 24 9.99 -17.67 1.90
CA CYS A 24 9.32 -18.51 0.91
C CYS A 24 10.41 -19.27 0.14
N ASN A 25 10.07 -20.32 -0.59
CA ASN A 25 11.02 -21.03 -1.44
C ASN A 25 10.82 -20.60 -2.92
N PRO A 26 11.50 -19.55 -3.40
CA PRO A 26 11.32 -19.04 -4.76
C PRO A 26 11.96 -19.91 -5.84
N SER A 27 12.64 -21.00 -5.48
CA SER A 27 13.69 -21.66 -6.26
C SER A 27 13.33 -22.17 -7.67
N THR A 28 12.08 -22.09 -8.10
CA THR A 28 11.65 -22.49 -9.45
C THR A 28 10.66 -21.58 -10.15
N PHE A 29 10.12 -20.54 -9.49
CA PHE A 29 8.90 -19.89 -10.00
C PHE A 29 9.01 -18.37 -10.23
N ARG A 30 8.88 -17.94 -11.51
CA ARG A 30 8.79 -16.52 -11.89
C ARG A 30 7.40 -15.94 -11.64
N VAL A 31 7.30 -15.05 -10.66
CA VAL A 31 6.07 -14.32 -10.36
C VAL A 31 5.75 -13.28 -11.45
N THR A 32 4.48 -13.22 -11.86
CA THR A 32 3.98 -12.24 -12.85
C THR A 32 2.93 -11.32 -12.24
N GLU A 33 2.76 -10.12 -12.82
CA GLU A 33 1.72 -9.17 -12.41
C GLU A 33 0.32 -9.80 -12.43
N GLU A 34 0.02 -10.59 -13.47
CA GLU A 34 -1.27 -11.24 -13.65
C GLU A 34 -1.61 -12.21 -12.51
N ARG A 35 -0.61 -12.95 -12.01
CA ARG A 35 -0.79 -13.84 -10.86
C ARG A 35 -0.96 -13.05 -9.57
N LEU A 36 -0.15 -12.01 -9.35
CA LEU A 36 -0.28 -11.14 -8.18
C LEU A 36 -1.64 -10.45 -8.13
N ASN A 37 -2.16 -10.01 -9.28
CA ASN A 37 -3.48 -9.39 -9.38
C ASN A 37 -4.65 -10.36 -9.12
N ARG A 38 -4.40 -11.68 -9.01
CA ARG A 38 -5.38 -12.69 -8.57
C ARG A 38 -5.41 -12.88 -7.04
N ILE A 39 -4.49 -12.27 -6.28
CA ILE A 39 -4.43 -12.34 -4.80
C ILE A 39 -5.72 -11.85 -4.15
N ASP A 40 -6.42 -10.93 -4.82
CA ASP A 40 -7.59 -10.24 -4.29
C ASP A 40 -8.88 -10.80 -4.92
N ASN A 41 -9.29 -11.97 -4.42
CA ASN A 41 -10.51 -12.65 -4.84
C ASN A 41 -11.72 -12.17 -4.01
N ASP A 42 -12.56 -11.34 -4.63
CA ASP A 42 -14.00 -11.10 -4.42
C ASP A 42 -14.62 -10.70 -3.05
N ARG A 43 -13.86 -10.52 -1.97
CA ARG A 43 -14.48 -10.26 -0.64
C ARG A 43 -14.32 -8.84 -0.07
N THR A 44 -13.63 -7.93 -0.74
CA THR A 44 -13.39 -6.56 -0.24
C THR A 44 -13.73 -5.47 -1.25
N LEU A 45 -14.25 -4.34 -0.76
CA LEU A 45 -14.49 -3.13 -1.58
C LEU A 45 -13.18 -2.41 -1.96
N ALA A 46 -12.08 -2.74 -1.28
CA ALA A 46 -10.73 -2.35 -1.65
C ALA A 46 -10.13 -3.40 -2.61
N LYS A 47 -9.47 -2.92 -3.67
CA LYS A 47 -8.74 -3.71 -4.64
C LYS A 47 -7.27 -3.36 -4.62
N ILE A 48 -6.42 -4.39 -4.56
CA ILE A 48 -4.99 -4.26 -4.74
C ILE A 48 -4.64 -4.49 -6.21
N GLY A 49 -3.93 -3.53 -6.80
CA GLY A 49 -3.27 -3.68 -8.09
C GLY A 49 -1.77 -3.82 -7.89
N PHE A 50 -1.14 -4.62 -8.74
CA PHE A 50 0.31 -4.77 -8.86
C PHE A 50 0.78 -4.35 -10.24
N LYS A 51 1.96 -3.76 -10.30
CA LYS A 51 2.65 -3.38 -11.53
C LYS A 51 4.14 -3.62 -11.38
N LYS A 52 4.77 -4.22 -12.39
CA LYS A 52 6.20 -4.53 -12.40
C LYS A 52 7.01 -3.24 -12.41
N TYR A 53 8.04 -3.22 -11.57
CA TYR A 53 9.03 -2.15 -11.50
C TYR A 53 10.34 -2.60 -12.16
N SER A 54 10.85 -3.76 -11.75
CA SER A 54 12.01 -4.45 -12.33
C SER A 54 11.76 -5.97 -12.34
N ILE A 55 12.80 -6.80 -12.54
CA ILE A 55 12.64 -8.26 -12.67
C ILE A 55 11.97 -8.85 -11.42
N ASP A 56 12.47 -8.50 -10.23
CA ASP A 56 12.04 -9.08 -8.95
C ASP A 56 11.35 -8.05 -8.03
N VAL A 57 10.98 -6.90 -8.60
CA VAL A 57 10.37 -5.80 -7.84
C VAL A 57 9.05 -5.38 -8.47
N PHE A 58 8.02 -5.29 -7.65
CA PHE A 58 6.68 -4.86 -8.04
C PHE A 58 6.22 -3.69 -7.17
N MET A 59 5.65 -2.68 -7.81
CA MET A 59 4.85 -1.66 -7.14
C MET A 59 3.46 -2.24 -6.87
N PHE A 60 2.85 -1.85 -5.76
CA PHE A 60 1.44 -2.13 -5.54
C PHE A 60 0.69 -0.93 -4.97
N VAL A 61 -0.59 -0.89 -5.29
CA VAL A 61 -1.53 0.15 -4.87
C VAL A 61 -2.80 -0.52 -4.39
N GLU A 62 -3.27 -0.14 -3.21
CA GLU A 62 -4.62 -0.47 -2.76
C GLU A 62 -5.53 0.74 -2.94
N SER A 63 -6.69 0.53 -3.55
CA SER A 63 -7.68 1.58 -3.77
C SER A 63 -9.09 1.11 -3.43
N TYR A 64 -9.90 1.99 -2.85
CA TYR A 64 -11.31 1.72 -2.62
C TYR A 64 -12.10 1.99 -3.91
N LEU A 65 -12.88 1.02 -4.37
CA LEU A 65 -13.78 1.20 -5.50
C LEU A 65 -15.08 1.83 -5.00
N GLN A 66 -15.28 3.12 -5.25
CA GLN A 66 -16.55 3.78 -4.96
C GLN A 66 -17.58 3.34 -6.02
N LYS A 67 -18.30 2.23 -5.79
CA LYS A 67 -19.45 1.82 -6.60
C LYS A 67 -20.65 2.75 -6.30
N SER A 68 -20.66 3.95 -6.86
CA SER A 68 -21.89 4.75 -6.95
C SER A 68 -22.32 4.84 -8.41
N LYS A 69 -23.58 4.51 -8.70
CA LYS A 69 -24.17 4.60 -10.05
C LYS A 69 -24.24 6.05 -10.57
N SER A 70 -24.10 7.05 -9.69
CA SER A 70 -24.36 8.46 -9.99
C SER A 70 -23.07 9.30 -10.07
N VAL A 71 -21.95 8.79 -9.56
CA VAL A 71 -20.66 9.49 -9.56
C VAL A 71 -19.68 8.59 -10.31
N ARG A 72 -19.17 9.03 -11.47
CA ARG A 72 -18.12 8.30 -12.20
C ARG A 72 -17.01 7.95 -11.22
N GLY A 73 -16.86 6.65 -10.95
CA GLY A 73 -16.13 6.09 -9.82
C GLY A 73 -14.80 6.79 -9.54
N GLY A 74 -14.76 7.52 -8.45
CA GLY A 74 -13.51 7.97 -7.84
C GLY A 74 -12.83 6.78 -7.19
N TYR A 75 -11.54 6.58 -7.48
CA TYR A 75 -10.71 5.65 -6.74
C TYR A 75 -10.06 6.41 -5.59
N THR A 76 -10.37 6.05 -4.35
CA THR A 76 -9.64 6.58 -3.20
C THR A 76 -8.43 5.69 -2.96
N LEU A 77 -7.25 6.26 -3.12
CA LEU A 77 -5.99 5.57 -2.80
C LEU A 77 -5.89 5.34 -1.29
N LEU A 78 -5.74 4.08 -0.89
CA LEU A 78 -5.61 3.69 0.51
C LEU A 78 -4.16 3.40 0.88
N MET A 79 -3.44 2.68 0.03
CA MET A 79 -2.08 2.21 0.32
C MET A 79 -1.21 2.20 -0.93
N ARG A 80 0.09 2.35 -0.71
CA ARG A 80 1.13 2.16 -1.73
C ARG A 80 2.28 1.41 -1.12
N GLY A 81 2.91 0.56 -1.91
CA GLY A 81 4.11 -0.12 -1.45
C GLY A 81 4.91 -0.74 -2.57
N MET A 82 6.04 -1.29 -2.16
CA MET A 82 6.96 -2.03 -3.00
C MET A 82 7.05 -3.47 -2.48
N LEU A 83 7.03 -4.41 -3.39
CA LEU A 83 7.18 -5.83 -3.15
C LEU A 83 8.49 -6.25 -3.81
N TYR A 84 9.39 -6.84 -3.02
CA TYR A 84 10.67 -7.38 -3.46
C TYR A 84 10.60 -8.88 -3.27
N ILE A 85 10.99 -9.60 -4.30
CA ILE A 85 11.18 -11.05 -4.28
C ILE A 85 12.68 -11.25 -4.33
N ASP A 86 13.21 -11.94 -3.33
CA ASP A 86 14.63 -12.17 -3.19
C ASP A 86 14.88 -13.68 -3.27
N ASP A 87 15.44 -14.09 -4.40
CA ASP A 87 15.71 -15.49 -4.70
C ASP A 87 16.89 -16.03 -3.87
N GLU A 88 17.89 -15.20 -3.60
CA GLU A 88 19.09 -15.59 -2.84
C GLU A 88 18.74 -15.82 -1.37
N ASP A 89 18.02 -14.89 -0.76
CA ASP A 89 17.60 -14.99 0.64
C ASP A 89 16.31 -15.81 0.84
N SER A 90 15.70 -16.28 -0.24
CA SER A 90 14.45 -17.06 -0.20
C SER A 90 13.36 -16.34 0.61
N GLN A 91 13.09 -15.09 0.23
CA GLN A 91 12.16 -14.24 0.97
C GLN A 91 11.40 -13.26 0.07
N VAL A 92 10.18 -12.95 0.51
CA VAL A 92 9.39 -11.83 -0.01
C VAL A 92 9.42 -10.70 1.01
N THR A 93 9.81 -9.51 0.57
CA THR A 93 9.80 -8.30 1.39
C THR A 93 8.79 -7.28 0.86
N VAL A 94 7.88 -6.85 1.72
CA VAL A 94 6.96 -5.75 1.45
C VAL A 94 7.43 -4.50 2.18
N TYR A 95 7.59 -3.41 1.44
CA TYR A 95 7.75 -2.07 1.96
C TYR A 95 6.45 -1.27 1.79
N GLY A 96 5.90 -0.78 2.89
CA GLY A 96 4.79 0.17 2.85
C GLY A 96 5.33 1.59 2.74
N LEU A 97 4.80 2.37 1.79
CA LEU A 97 5.21 3.75 1.56
C LEU A 97 4.25 4.74 2.25
N LEU A 98 4.80 5.85 2.73
CA LEU A 98 4.02 6.93 3.34
C LEU A 98 3.12 7.58 2.29
N ASN A 99 1.81 7.35 2.39
CA ASN A 99 0.84 8.03 1.55
C ASN A 99 1.00 9.56 1.65
N THR A 100 0.49 10.29 0.65
CA THR A 100 0.61 11.76 0.62
C THR A 100 -0.41 12.47 1.50
N TYR A 101 -1.56 11.85 1.81
CA TYR A 101 -2.62 12.49 2.58
C TYR A 101 -2.26 12.77 4.05
N PRO A 102 -1.51 11.91 4.80
CA PRO A 102 -1.09 12.23 6.16
C PRO A 102 -0.20 13.47 6.19
N ILE A 103 0.71 13.63 5.21
CA ILE A 103 1.57 14.82 5.09
C ILE A 103 0.71 16.07 4.88
N PHE A 104 -0.30 15.98 4.02
CA PHE A 104 -1.23 17.08 3.78
C PHE A 104 -2.00 17.47 5.05
N PHE A 105 -2.54 16.50 5.79
CA PHE A 105 -3.26 16.76 7.04
C PHE A 105 -2.36 17.34 8.14
N LEU A 106 -1.12 16.85 8.26
CA LEU A 106 -0.14 17.41 9.19
C LEU A 106 0.21 18.87 8.83
N ALA A 107 0.45 19.15 7.55
CA ALA A 107 0.75 20.51 7.07
C ALA A 107 -0.44 21.46 7.28
N LEU A 108 -1.65 21.02 6.96
CA LEU A 108 -2.87 21.78 7.17
C LEU A 108 -3.07 22.10 8.66
N SER A 109 -2.85 21.12 9.53
CA SER A 109 -2.97 21.30 10.96
C SER A 109 -1.93 22.26 11.52
N GLY A 110 -0.67 22.17 11.06
CA GLY A 110 0.39 23.12 11.43
C GLY A 110 0.08 24.55 10.97
N PHE A 111 -0.50 24.72 9.79
CA PHE A 111 -0.94 26.02 9.30
C PHE A 111 -2.04 26.61 10.20
N TYR A 112 -3.10 25.87 10.51
CA TYR A 112 -4.16 26.37 11.38
C TYR A 112 -3.73 26.56 12.84
N ALA A 113 -2.74 25.79 13.30
CA ALA A 113 -2.15 25.98 14.62
C ALA A 113 -1.53 27.36 14.82
N SER A 114 -1.02 27.96 13.74
CA SER A 114 -0.48 29.32 13.78
C SER A 114 -1.56 30.40 13.89
N LEU A 115 -2.82 30.07 13.58
CA LEU A 115 -3.94 31.01 13.55
C LEU A 115 -4.76 30.95 14.85
N GLU A 116 -5.06 29.74 15.35
CA GLU A 116 -5.88 29.57 16.55
C GLU A 116 -5.50 28.29 17.31
N GLN A 117 -5.03 28.43 18.55
CA GLN A 117 -4.51 27.30 19.33
C GLN A 117 -5.60 26.32 19.77
N SER A 118 -6.83 26.80 19.99
CA SER A 118 -8.03 25.99 20.28
C SER A 118 -8.38 25.04 19.13
N PHE A 119 -8.14 25.47 17.88
CA PHE A 119 -8.37 24.69 16.67
C PHE A 119 -7.41 23.51 16.57
N VAL A 120 -6.19 23.64 17.09
CA VAL A 120 -5.22 22.55 17.15
C VAL A 120 -5.80 21.38 17.92
N ILE A 121 -6.29 21.59 19.14
CA ILE A 121 -6.73 20.48 19.98
C ILE A 121 -7.99 19.83 19.40
N SER A 122 -8.94 20.63 18.90
CA SER A 122 -10.22 20.12 18.39
C SER A 122 -10.12 19.46 17.01
N PHE A 123 -9.17 19.87 16.17
CA PHE A 123 -9.00 19.32 14.82
C PHE A 123 -7.82 18.35 14.69
N PHE A 124 -6.64 18.70 15.22
CA PHE A 124 -5.43 17.90 15.06
C PHE A 124 -5.52 16.58 15.84
N LEU A 125 -6.03 16.59 17.08
CA LEU A 125 -6.05 15.39 17.90
C LEU A 125 -6.95 14.29 17.27
N PRO A 126 -8.18 14.57 16.80
CA PRO A 126 -8.97 13.57 16.08
C PRO A 126 -8.31 13.09 14.79
N VAL A 127 -7.69 13.99 14.01
CA VAL A 127 -6.96 13.63 12.78
C VAL A 127 -5.80 12.71 13.08
N LEU A 128 -5.00 13.02 14.11
CA LEU A 128 -3.87 12.19 14.54
C LEU A 128 -4.34 10.80 14.98
N VAL A 129 -5.40 10.72 15.79
CA VAL A 129 -5.98 9.44 16.21
C VAL A 129 -6.46 8.64 15.00
N PHE A 130 -7.14 9.29 14.05
CA PHE A 130 -7.60 8.64 12.83
C PHE A 130 -6.44 8.12 11.97
N GLU A 131 -5.37 8.91 11.82
CA GLU A 131 -4.14 8.49 11.11
C GLU A 131 -3.47 7.29 11.79
N ILE A 132 -3.40 7.26 13.13
CA ILE A 132 -2.89 6.11 13.89
C ILE A 132 -3.74 4.86 13.62
N ILE A 133 -5.07 4.99 13.60
CA ILE A 133 -5.96 3.87 13.29
C ILE A 133 -5.68 3.35 11.87
N ILE A 134 -5.61 4.25 10.89
CA ILE A 134 -5.30 3.89 9.51
C ILE A 134 -3.94 3.17 9.44
N TYR A 135 -2.92 3.69 10.12
CA TYR A 135 -1.59 3.11 10.18
C TYR A 135 -1.62 1.63 10.65
N PHE A 136 -2.38 1.31 11.71
CA PHE A 136 -2.51 -0.07 12.18
C PHE A 136 -3.26 -0.97 11.19
N VAL A 137 -4.30 -0.46 10.52
CA VAL A 137 -5.01 -1.21 9.47
C VAL A 137 -4.06 -1.51 8.30
N GLN A 138 -3.31 -0.52 7.85
CA GLN A 138 -2.32 -0.67 6.79
C GLN A 138 -1.23 -1.67 7.15
N LEU A 139 -0.71 -1.62 8.38
CA LEU A 139 0.29 -2.59 8.85
C LEU A 139 -0.22 -4.03 8.75
N LYS A 140 -1.43 -4.30 9.24
CA LYS A 140 -2.04 -5.64 9.12
C LYS A 140 -2.20 -6.07 7.66
N ARG A 141 -2.58 -5.12 6.80
CA ARG A 141 -2.79 -5.35 5.38
C ARG A 141 -1.48 -5.63 4.63
N TYR A 142 -0.41 -4.88 4.87
CA TYR A 142 0.94 -5.14 4.32
C TYR A 142 1.45 -6.53 4.72
N LYS A 143 1.29 -6.93 5.98
CA LYS A 143 1.65 -8.28 6.44
C LYS A 143 0.84 -9.36 5.73
N SER A 144 -0.45 -9.12 5.51
CA SER A 144 -1.31 -10.05 4.78
C SER A 144 -0.88 -10.19 3.32
N ILE A 145 -0.50 -9.09 2.65
CA ILE A 145 0.02 -9.12 1.28
C ILE A 145 1.28 -9.97 1.20
N ALA A 146 2.28 -9.70 2.06
CA ALA A 146 3.54 -10.45 2.04
C ALA A 146 3.32 -11.96 2.20
N ARG A 147 2.46 -12.36 3.15
CA ARG A 147 2.13 -13.77 3.38
C ARG A 147 1.41 -14.41 2.20
N ARG A 148 0.46 -13.71 1.58
CA ARG A 148 -0.27 -14.23 0.41
C ARG A 148 0.64 -14.38 -0.79
N VAL A 149 1.55 -13.44 -1.01
CA VAL A 149 2.56 -13.54 -2.08
C VAL A 149 3.48 -14.73 -1.81
N ALA A 150 3.99 -14.88 -0.59
CA ALA A 150 4.83 -16.01 -0.20
C ALA A 150 4.14 -17.36 -0.47
N LEU A 151 2.86 -17.50 -0.08
CA LEU A 151 2.06 -18.70 -0.36
C LEU A 151 1.94 -19.01 -1.86
N ILE A 152 1.69 -17.98 -2.69
CA ILE A 152 1.60 -18.16 -4.16
C ILE A 152 2.92 -18.62 -4.75
N ILE A 153 4.04 -18.17 -4.20
CA ILE A 153 5.37 -18.60 -4.63
C ILE A 153 5.59 -20.06 -4.23
N ASP A 154 5.31 -20.41 -2.98
CA ASP A 154 5.49 -21.77 -2.45
C ASP A 154 4.62 -22.79 -3.19
N GLU A 155 3.32 -22.49 -3.43
CA GLU A 155 2.39 -23.35 -4.17
C GLU A 155 2.78 -23.56 -5.64
N ALA A 156 3.53 -22.62 -6.22
CA ALA A 156 3.96 -22.71 -7.60
C ALA A 156 5.29 -23.46 -7.78
N GLY A 157 6.03 -23.67 -6.68
CA GLY A 157 7.27 -24.43 -6.65
C GLY A 157 7.12 -25.90 -6.25
N SER A 158 5.96 -26.32 -5.74
CA SER A 158 5.58 -27.71 -5.43
C SER A 158 4.95 -28.44 -6.61
#